data_AF-A0A415LD22-F1
#
_entry.id   AF-A0A415LD22-F1
#
_cell.length_a   1.000
_cell.length_b   1.000
_cell.length_c   1.000
_cell.angle_alpha   90.00
_cell.angle_beta   90.00
_cell.angle_gamma   90.00
#
_symmetry.space_group_name_H-M   'P 1'
#
loop_
_entity.id
_entity.type
_entity.pdbx_description
1 polymer ?
#
loop_
_entity_poly.entity_id
_entity_poly.type
_entity_poly.pdbx_seq_one_letter_code
_entity_poly.pdbx_strand_id
1 'polypeptide(L)'
;MYHIIELENGQPMIFEQSARQIKSYLIANGRVFSKGYVFKDFKKDFNVYSVNSPLVSYYSVDNSFVLTQVTQNSFQEVLCLKTSCATLVFNNKLYVFYLDNSLMGVCSDNLTEKHCIVENISGSNHISAFVHNNCIFVTTDNALYEIDLNFNVVCKQEINLSLNNMTNATSGSENSLRNNSTNYNTSSYNVSNNNSSNNNTSIPNTPRNNLPNNNTTNNYKAYNASSNSNSYKELVYNYNILKRDVEKLNNKYNELSNYVGSMQEQIRRLRLN
;
A
#
# COMPACT_ATOMS: atom_id res chain seq x y z
N MET A 1 10.10 4.51 23.65
CA MET A 1 8.69 4.84 23.27
C MET A 1 7.78 4.16 24.27
N TYR A 2 6.68 4.78 24.67
CA TYR A 2 5.70 4.14 25.53
C TYR A 2 4.29 4.28 24.95
N HIS A 3 3.44 3.30 25.25
CA HIS A 3 2.02 3.29 24.90
C HIS A 3 1.21 2.97 26.14
N ILE A 4 0.03 3.59 26.26
CA ILE A 4 -0.90 3.34 27.36
C ILE A 4 -2.17 2.76 26.74
N ILE A 5 -2.67 1.68 27.31
CA ILE A 5 -3.97 1.11 26.98
C ILE A 5 -4.84 1.05 28.22
N GLU A 6 -6.14 0.98 27.97
CA GLU A 6 -7.15 0.60 28.94
C GLU A 6 -7.50 -0.87 28.70
N LEU A 7 -7.43 -1.68 29.75
CA LEU A 7 -7.89 -3.07 29.74
C LEU A 7 -9.41 -3.12 29.84
N GLU A 8 -10.01 -4.27 29.54
CA GLU A 8 -11.48 -4.47 29.58
C GLU A 8 -12.12 -4.12 30.94
N ASN A 9 -11.35 -4.24 32.03
CA ASN A 9 -11.79 -3.89 33.38
C ASN A 9 -11.58 -2.40 33.73
N GLY A 10 -11.23 -1.55 32.76
CA GLY A 10 -10.93 -0.13 32.94
C GLY A 10 -9.54 0.16 33.51
N GLN A 11 -8.73 -0.87 33.75
CA GLN A 11 -7.41 -0.69 34.35
C GLN A 11 -6.37 -0.23 33.30
N PRO A 12 -5.59 0.83 33.57
CA PRO A 12 -4.55 1.25 32.65
C PRO A 12 -3.36 0.28 32.69
N MET A 13 -2.81 -0.01 31.51
CA MET A 13 -1.54 -0.70 31.36
C MET A 13 -0.60 0.08 30.44
N ILE A 14 0.67 0.17 30.84
CA ILE A 14 1.72 0.84 30.08
C ILE A 14 2.61 -0.22 29.42
N PHE A 15 2.91 -0.04 28.14
CA PHE A 15 3.98 -0.72 27.45
C PHE A 15 5.14 0.23 27.23
N GLU A 16 6.34 -0.19 27.64
CA GLU A 16 7.58 0.55 27.44
C GLU A 16 8.51 -0.26 26.55
N GLN A 17 8.89 0.31 25.41
CA GLN A 17 9.94 -0.26 24.56
C GLN A 17 11.32 0.16 25.07
N SER A 18 12.15 -0.84 25.34
CA SER A 18 13.55 -0.71 25.71
C SER A 18 14.39 -1.59 24.78
N ALA A 19 15.10 -0.95 23.84
CA ALA A 19 15.85 -1.65 22.79
C ALA A 19 14.99 -2.68 22.01
N ARG A 20 15.32 -3.97 22.08
CA ARG A 20 14.59 -5.08 21.44
C ARG A 20 13.64 -5.81 22.39
N GLN A 21 13.19 -5.13 23.43
CA GLN A 21 12.36 -5.69 24.48
C GLN A 21 11.22 -4.75 24.81
N ILE A 22 10.06 -5.33 25.14
CA ILE A 22 8.90 -4.58 25.63
C ILE A 22 8.62 -5.02 27.06
N LYS A 23 8.59 -4.03 27.97
CA LYS A 23 8.17 -4.21 29.36
C LYS A 23 6.73 -3.75 29.50
N SER A 24 5.98 -4.40 30.39
CA SER A 24 4.64 -3.95 30.77
C SER A 24 4.59 -3.51 32.23
N TYR A 25 3.72 -2.54 32.50
CA TYR A 25 3.44 -2.02 33.83
C TYR A 25 1.95 -1.83 34.01
N LEU A 26 1.43 -2.22 35.16
CA LEU A 26 0.03 -2.05 35.53
C LEU A 26 -0.12 -0.84 36.45
N ILE A 27 -1.10 0.01 36.21
CA ILE A 27 -1.46 1.08 37.16
C ILE A 27 -2.61 0.58 38.04
N ALA A 28 -2.40 0.55 39.35
CA ALA A 28 -3.44 0.22 40.31
C ALA A 28 -3.29 1.08 41.56
N ASN A 29 -4.39 1.57 42.13
CA ASN A 29 -4.38 2.32 43.39
C ASN A 29 -3.36 3.48 43.42
N GLY A 30 -3.23 4.22 42.31
CA GLY A 30 -2.28 5.33 42.17
C GLY A 30 -0.80 4.93 42.11
N ARG A 31 -0.48 3.64 41.96
CA ARG A 31 0.88 3.11 41.88
C ARG A 31 1.12 2.37 40.57
N VAL A 32 2.38 2.32 40.14
CA VAL A 32 2.83 1.60 38.95
C VAL A 32 3.53 0.30 39.37
N PHE A 33 3.05 -0.83 38.86
CA PHE A 33 3.58 -2.15 39.16
C PHE A 33 4.21 -2.76 37.90
N SER A 34 5.50 -3.09 37.95
CA SER A 34 6.13 -3.79 36.82
C SER A 34 5.61 -5.21 36.70
N LYS A 35 5.26 -5.60 35.47
CA LYS A 35 4.88 -6.97 35.09
C LYS A 35 6.02 -7.71 34.38
N GLY A 36 7.17 -7.05 34.19
CA GLY A 36 8.36 -7.62 33.57
C GLY A 36 8.38 -7.53 32.05
N TYR A 37 9.26 -8.32 31.44
CA TYR A 37 9.42 -8.39 29.99
C TYR A 37 8.38 -9.29 29.36
N VAL A 38 7.66 -8.77 28.37
CA VAL A 38 6.56 -9.47 27.70
C VAL A 38 6.98 -10.00 26.34
N PHE A 39 7.60 -9.14 25.53
CA PHE A 39 8.06 -9.51 24.19
C PHE A 39 9.57 -9.44 24.13
N LYS A 40 10.18 -10.56 23.73
CA LYS A 40 11.60 -10.72 23.47
C LYS A 40 11.71 -10.97 21.96
N ASP A 41 12.80 -10.54 21.33
CA ASP A 41 13.03 -10.72 19.88
C ASP A 41 12.20 -9.81 18.96
N PHE A 42 12.09 -8.57 19.36
CA PHE A 42 11.46 -7.50 18.59
C PHE A 42 12.44 -6.79 17.64
N LYS A 43 12.01 -6.54 16.39
CA LYS A 43 12.85 -5.92 15.36
C LYS A 43 12.65 -4.40 15.18
N LYS A 44 11.41 -3.92 15.25
CA LYS A 44 11.01 -2.53 14.95
C LYS A 44 9.71 -2.20 15.67
N ASP A 45 9.52 -0.92 16.05
CA ASP A 45 8.34 -0.28 16.66
C ASP A 45 7.04 -1.11 16.60
N PHE A 46 6.41 -1.27 17.78
CA PHE A 46 5.16 -2.00 17.96
C PHE A 46 3.98 -1.05 17.82
N ASN A 47 2.84 -1.60 17.44
CA ASN A 47 1.59 -0.86 17.45
C ASN A 47 0.68 -1.42 18.53
N VAL A 48 -0.19 -0.52 19.01
CA VAL A 48 -1.16 -0.80 20.04
C VAL A 48 -2.52 -0.40 19.52
N TYR A 49 -3.48 -1.31 19.61
CA TYR A 49 -4.84 -1.11 19.13
C TYR A 49 -5.79 -1.18 20.31
N SER A 50 -6.34 -0.02 20.68
CA SER A 50 -7.40 0.11 21.68
C SER A 50 -8.76 -0.18 21.03
N VAL A 51 -8.96 -1.43 20.62
CA VAL A 51 -10.27 -1.96 20.18
C VAL A 51 -10.92 -2.73 21.35
N ASN A 52 -12.10 -3.34 21.15
CA ASN A 52 -12.86 -4.03 22.20
C ASN A 52 -12.01 -4.87 23.18
N SER A 53 -11.07 -5.66 22.63
CA SER A 53 -10.00 -6.29 23.41
C SER A 53 -8.65 -5.72 22.97
N PRO A 54 -7.81 -5.19 23.86
CA PRO A 54 -6.55 -4.58 23.47
C PRO A 54 -5.62 -5.56 22.74
N LEU A 55 -5.08 -5.12 21.62
CA LEU A 55 -4.17 -5.89 20.78
C LEU A 55 -2.84 -5.14 20.63
N VAL A 56 -1.75 -5.90 20.60
CA VAL A 56 -0.41 -5.40 20.31
C VAL A 56 0.11 -6.12 19.08
N SER A 57 0.58 -5.38 18.08
CA SER A 57 1.31 -5.97 16.95
C SER A 57 2.77 -5.53 16.93
N TYR A 58 3.62 -6.40 16.42
CA TYR A 58 5.02 -6.09 16.17
C TYR A 58 5.61 -6.97 15.08
N TYR A 59 6.79 -6.57 14.59
CA TYR A 59 7.61 -7.43 13.75
C TYR A 59 8.73 -8.07 14.59
N SER A 60 8.80 -9.39 14.57
CA SER A 60 9.87 -10.18 15.21
C SER A 60 11.19 -10.05 14.44
N VAL A 61 12.29 -10.51 15.05
CA VAL A 61 13.62 -10.57 14.42
C VAL A 61 13.65 -11.36 13.12
N ASP A 62 12.79 -12.38 12.97
CA ASP A 62 12.67 -13.19 11.75
C ASP A 62 11.73 -12.57 10.70
N ASN A 63 11.28 -11.33 10.91
CA ASN A 63 10.35 -10.57 10.06
C ASN A 63 8.91 -11.09 10.06
N SER A 64 8.53 -11.93 11.01
CA SER A 64 7.13 -12.30 11.16
C SER A 64 6.35 -11.14 11.76
N PHE A 65 5.18 -10.84 11.20
CA PHE A 65 4.17 -10.03 11.87
C PHE A 65 3.53 -10.86 12.97
N VAL A 66 3.56 -10.37 14.19
CA VAL A 66 2.97 -11.02 15.37
C VAL A 66 1.88 -10.11 15.92
N LEU A 67 0.69 -10.68 16.14
CA LEU A 67 -0.42 -10.04 16.84
C LEU A 67 -0.65 -10.77 18.15
N THR A 68 -0.70 -10.03 19.24
CA THR A 68 -0.89 -10.54 20.59
C THR A 68 -2.12 -9.89 21.24
N GLN A 69 -3.02 -10.72 21.73
CA GLN A 69 -4.12 -10.28 22.59
C GLN A 69 -3.61 -10.06 24.01
N VAL A 70 -4.05 -8.95 24.59
CA VAL A 70 -3.60 -8.49 25.89
C VAL A 70 -4.74 -8.55 26.88
N THR A 71 -4.54 -9.29 27.97
CA THR A 71 -5.43 -9.28 29.13
C THR A 71 -4.70 -8.73 30.34
N GLN A 72 -5.39 -8.59 31.47
CA GLN A 72 -4.75 -8.17 32.73
C GLN A 72 -3.62 -9.12 33.18
N ASN A 73 -3.73 -10.41 32.84
CA ASN A 73 -2.89 -11.46 33.40
C ASN A 73 -2.05 -12.20 32.36
N SER A 74 -2.38 -12.09 31.08
CA SER A 74 -1.74 -12.85 30.01
C SER A 74 -1.54 -12.05 28.74
N PHE A 75 -0.56 -12.51 27.97
CA PHE A 75 -0.26 -12.06 26.63
C PHE A 75 -0.30 -13.30 25.75
N GLN A 76 -1.26 -13.37 24.84
CA GLN A 76 -1.48 -14.53 24.00
C GLN A 76 -1.25 -14.16 22.54
N GLU A 77 -0.27 -14.80 21.91
CA GLU A 77 -0.12 -14.73 20.46
C GLU A 77 -1.36 -15.32 19.79
N VAL A 78 -2.02 -14.52 18.96
CA VAL A 78 -3.27 -14.87 18.28
C VAL A 78 -3.09 -14.95 16.76
N LEU A 79 -2.04 -14.30 16.21
CA LEU A 79 -1.70 -14.39 14.81
C LEU A 79 -0.20 -14.21 14.60
N CYS A 80 0.40 -15.05 13.77
CA CYS A 80 1.80 -14.96 13.35
C CYS A 80 1.89 -15.21 11.83
N LEU A 81 2.37 -14.22 11.09
CA LEU A 81 2.39 -14.21 9.63
C LEU A 81 3.80 -13.93 9.11
N LYS A 82 4.27 -14.73 8.15
CA LYS A 82 5.56 -14.53 7.46
C LYS A 82 5.42 -13.84 6.12
N THR A 83 4.28 -13.18 5.91
CA THR A 83 3.92 -12.56 4.64
C THR A 83 3.61 -11.09 4.86
N SER A 84 3.54 -10.34 3.77
CA SER A 84 3.19 -8.93 3.83
C SER A 84 1.77 -8.75 4.35
N CYS A 85 1.62 -7.86 5.33
CA CYS A 85 0.35 -7.57 5.97
C CYS A 85 0.11 -6.06 6.13
N ALA A 86 -1.16 -5.68 6.18
CA ALA A 86 -1.64 -4.35 6.48
C ALA A 86 -2.66 -4.43 7.62
N THR A 87 -2.54 -3.51 8.58
CA THR A 87 -3.48 -3.41 9.71
C THR A 87 -4.30 -2.14 9.59
N LEU A 88 -5.59 -2.22 9.85
CA LEU A 88 -6.52 -1.11 9.75
C LEU A 88 -7.50 -1.14 10.93
N VAL A 89 -7.60 -0.04 11.67
CA VAL A 89 -8.65 0.11 12.71
C VAL A 89 -9.84 0.83 12.10
N PHE A 90 -11.01 0.19 12.15
CA PHE A 90 -12.25 0.77 11.65
C PHE A 90 -13.45 0.23 12.45
N ASN A 91 -14.42 1.08 12.78
CA ASN A 91 -15.61 0.72 13.57
C ASN A 91 -15.28 -0.05 14.87
N ASN A 92 -14.26 0.42 15.60
CA ASN A 92 -13.76 -0.19 16.84
C ASN A 92 -13.29 -1.66 16.69
N LYS A 93 -12.90 -2.05 15.48
CA LYS A 93 -12.36 -3.37 15.15
C LYS A 93 -11.02 -3.22 14.45
N LEU A 94 -10.13 -4.17 14.70
CA LEU A 94 -8.88 -4.30 13.97
C LEU A 94 -9.09 -5.28 12.81
N TYR A 95 -8.82 -4.82 11.61
CA TYR A 95 -8.73 -5.65 10.41
C TYR A 95 -7.26 -5.89 10.10
N VAL A 96 -6.90 -7.14 9.85
CA VAL A 96 -5.58 -7.54 9.38
C VAL A 96 -5.75 -8.18 8.01
N PHE A 97 -5.18 -7.54 7.00
CA PHE A 97 -5.12 -8.07 5.63
C PHE A 97 -3.73 -8.59 5.36
N TYR A 98 -3.60 -9.73 4.70
CA TYR A 98 -2.31 -10.32 4.36
C TYR A 98 -2.38 -11.13 3.07
N LEU A 99 -1.21 -11.39 2.49
CA LEU A 99 -1.07 -12.15 1.26
C LEU A 99 -0.56 -13.56 1.57
N ASP A 100 -1.25 -14.59 1.11
CA ASP A 100 -0.83 -16.01 1.24
C ASP A 100 -1.29 -16.80 0.01
N ASN A 101 -0.67 -16.52 -1.15
CA ASN A 101 -1.15 -16.87 -2.50
C ASN A 101 -2.54 -16.31 -2.88
N SER A 102 -3.25 -15.77 -1.90
CA SER A 102 -4.57 -15.14 -1.95
C SER A 102 -4.54 -13.87 -1.10
N LEU A 103 -5.47 -12.94 -1.34
CA LEU A 103 -5.73 -11.88 -0.37
C LEU A 103 -6.61 -12.45 0.74
N MET A 104 -6.08 -12.42 1.96
CA MET A 104 -6.74 -12.91 3.15
C MET A 104 -7.08 -11.74 4.08
N GLY A 105 -8.16 -11.90 4.86
CA GLY A 105 -8.57 -10.95 5.88
C GLY A 105 -8.96 -11.65 7.18
N VAL A 106 -8.66 -11.01 8.31
CA VAL A 106 -9.08 -11.42 9.66
C VAL A 106 -9.56 -10.18 10.41
N CYS A 107 -10.60 -10.35 11.24
CA CYS A 107 -11.17 -9.29 12.08
C CYS A 107 -10.96 -9.59 13.57
N SER A 108 -10.77 -8.56 14.39
CA SER A 108 -10.64 -8.70 15.86
C SER A 108 -11.84 -9.30 16.55
N ASP A 109 -13.03 -9.32 15.93
CA ASP A 109 -14.20 -10.02 16.48
C ASP A 109 -13.97 -11.53 16.58
N ASN A 110 -13.25 -12.10 15.61
CA ASN A 110 -12.90 -13.50 15.58
C ASN A 110 -11.56 -13.70 14.86
N LEU A 111 -10.46 -13.62 15.62
CA LEU A 111 -9.11 -13.74 15.06
C LEU A 111 -8.78 -15.14 14.52
N THR A 112 -9.63 -16.14 14.80
CA THR A 112 -9.45 -17.51 14.30
C THR A 112 -10.06 -17.72 12.91
N GLU A 113 -11.02 -16.87 12.54
CA GLU A 113 -11.72 -16.96 11.26
C GLU A 113 -10.97 -16.16 10.19
N LYS A 114 -10.38 -16.90 9.25
CA LYS A 114 -9.62 -16.35 8.13
C LYS A 114 -10.51 -16.32 6.90
N HIS A 115 -10.77 -15.13 6.38
CA HIS A 115 -11.56 -14.94 5.17
C HIS A 115 -10.64 -14.89 3.95
N CYS A 116 -10.88 -15.77 2.98
CA CYS A 116 -10.29 -15.64 1.66
C CYS A 116 -11.10 -14.63 0.85
N ILE A 117 -10.49 -13.47 0.56
CA ILE A 117 -11.14 -12.35 -0.12
C ILE A 117 -11.00 -12.51 -1.64
N VAL A 118 -9.79 -12.86 -2.09
CA VAL A 118 -9.47 -13.05 -3.51
C VAL A 118 -8.46 -14.18 -3.64
N GLU A 119 -8.77 -15.16 -4.49
CA GLU A 119 -7.86 -16.28 -4.78
C GLU A 119 -6.80 -15.92 -5.83
N ASN A 120 -5.66 -16.64 -5.78
CA ASN A 120 -4.64 -16.62 -6.83
C ASN A 120 -4.02 -15.23 -7.10
N ILE A 121 -3.68 -14.50 -6.04
CA ILE A 121 -2.87 -13.29 -6.16
C ILE A 121 -1.40 -13.69 -6.27
N SER A 122 -0.92 -13.82 -7.51
CA SER A 122 0.49 -14.06 -7.79
C SER A 122 1.30 -12.76 -7.80
N GLY A 123 2.43 -12.76 -7.08
CA GLY A 123 3.51 -11.77 -7.27
C GLY A 123 3.35 -10.42 -6.59
N SER A 124 2.33 -10.23 -5.74
CA SER A 124 2.24 -9.01 -4.91
C SER A 124 3.07 -9.17 -3.65
N ASN A 125 3.98 -8.23 -3.41
CA ASN A 125 4.80 -8.18 -2.20
C ASN A 125 4.38 -7.05 -1.26
N HIS A 126 3.58 -6.10 -1.74
CA HIS A 126 3.13 -4.99 -0.93
C HIS A 126 1.62 -5.03 -0.77
N ILE A 127 1.19 -4.70 0.45
CA ILE A 127 -0.21 -4.56 0.81
C ILE A 127 -0.36 -3.32 1.68
N SER A 128 -1.42 -2.55 1.46
CA SER A 128 -1.85 -1.48 2.36
C SER A 128 -3.36 -1.48 2.48
N ALA A 129 -3.88 -0.93 3.57
CA ALA A 129 -5.31 -0.83 3.80
C ALA A 129 -5.67 0.55 4.35
N PHE A 130 -6.79 1.12 3.90
CA PHE A 130 -7.31 2.40 4.36
C PHE A 130 -8.84 2.42 4.29
N VAL A 131 -9.46 3.40 4.93
CA VAL A 131 -10.91 3.63 4.87
C VAL A 131 -11.18 4.89 4.08
N HIS A 132 -12.16 4.82 3.19
CA HIS A 132 -12.72 6.00 2.53
C HIS A 132 -14.23 5.80 2.36
N ASN A 133 -15.03 6.84 2.66
CA ASN A 133 -16.49 6.80 2.55
C ASN A 133 -17.14 5.54 3.16
N ASN A 134 -16.72 5.17 4.37
CA ASN A 134 -17.23 4.01 5.12
C ASN A 134 -16.97 2.63 4.46
N CYS A 135 -16.10 2.57 3.44
CA CYS A 135 -15.68 1.35 2.78
C CYS A 135 -14.20 1.07 3.08
N ILE A 136 -13.84 -0.21 3.18
CA ILE A 136 -12.45 -0.62 3.35
C ILE A 136 -11.82 -0.77 1.98
N PHE A 137 -10.66 -0.16 1.79
CA PHE A 137 -9.86 -0.29 0.59
C PHE A 137 -8.57 -1.02 0.91
N VAL A 138 -8.25 -2.06 0.15
CA VAL A 138 -6.99 -2.78 0.24
C VAL A 138 -6.27 -2.65 -1.09
N THR A 139 -5.04 -2.14 -1.05
CA THR A 139 -4.17 -2.10 -2.22
C THR A 139 -3.17 -3.23 -2.17
N THR A 140 -2.93 -3.80 -3.34
CA THR A 140 -1.81 -4.68 -3.65
C THR A 140 -0.94 -3.99 -4.70
N ASP A 141 0.12 -4.65 -5.17
CA ASP A 141 0.94 -4.08 -6.24
C ASP A 141 0.16 -3.88 -7.55
N ASN A 142 -0.83 -4.72 -7.82
CA ASN A 142 -1.50 -4.80 -9.12
C ASN A 142 -2.96 -4.35 -9.09
N ALA A 143 -3.56 -4.19 -7.91
CA ALA A 143 -4.98 -3.88 -7.81
C ALA A 143 -5.33 -3.16 -6.51
N LEU A 144 -6.37 -2.34 -6.59
CA LEU A 144 -7.13 -1.78 -5.49
C LEU A 144 -8.45 -2.55 -5.36
N TYR A 145 -8.74 -3.03 -4.15
CA TYR A 145 -9.96 -3.75 -3.81
C TYR A 145 -10.77 -2.89 -2.85
N GLU A 146 -12.04 -2.67 -3.17
CA GLU A 146 -13.06 -2.18 -2.24
C GLU A 146 -13.74 -3.40 -1.60
N ILE A 147 -13.75 -3.44 -0.28
CA ILE A 147 -14.16 -4.59 0.51
C ILE A 147 -15.22 -4.13 1.52
N ASP A 148 -16.31 -4.88 1.60
CA ASP A 148 -17.33 -4.67 2.62
C ASP A 148 -16.89 -5.19 4.01
N LEU A 149 -17.73 -5.01 5.02
CA LEU A 149 -17.44 -5.45 6.38
C LEU A 149 -17.48 -6.98 6.57
N ASN A 150 -17.97 -7.73 5.59
CA ASN A 150 -18.05 -9.18 5.57
C ASN A 150 -16.93 -9.80 4.71
N PHE A 151 -15.92 -9.02 4.35
CA PHE A 151 -14.80 -9.43 3.50
C PHE A 151 -15.17 -9.78 2.05
N ASN A 152 -16.32 -9.33 1.55
CA ASN A 152 -16.65 -9.48 0.13
C ASN A 152 -16.04 -8.33 -0.68
N VAL A 153 -15.54 -8.65 -1.88
CA VAL A 153 -15.10 -7.63 -2.84
C VAL A 153 -16.31 -6.97 -3.47
N VAL A 154 -16.47 -5.67 -3.21
CA VAL A 154 -17.50 -4.82 -3.83
C VAL A 154 -17.03 -4.34 -5.21
N CYS A 155 -15.76 -3.94 -5.30
CA CYS A 155 -15.17 -3.41 -6.52
C CYS A 155 -13.68 -3.78 -6.59
N LYS A 156 -13.18 -4.02 -7.81
CA LYS A 156 -11.75 -4.21 -8.11
C LYS A 156 -11.35 -3.23 -9.19
N GLN A 157 -10.26 -2.50 -8.97
CA GLN A 157 -9.61 -1.68 -9.97
C GLN A 157 -8.16 -2.12 -10.15
N GLU A 158 -7.77 -2.47 -11.37
CA GLU A 158 -6.38 -2.84 -11.68
C GLU A 158 -5.50 -1.60 -11.75
N ILE A 159 -4.35 -1.67 -11.08
CA ILE A 159 -3.33 -0.64 -11.07
C ILE A 159 -2.38 -0.97 -12.22
N ASN A 160 -2.69 -0.47 -13.41
CA ASN A 160 -1.77 -0.54 -14.53
C ASN A 160 -0.63 0.46 -14.33
N LEU A 161 0.48 -0.02 -13.75
CA LEU A 161 1.78 0.63 -13.87
C LEU A 161 2.30 0.45 -15.30
N SER A 162 1.60 1.02 -16.28
CA SER A 162 2.31 1.40 -17.50
C SER A 162 3.26 2.51 -17.06
N LEU A 163 4.51 2.13 -16.77
CA LEU A 163 5.61 3.07 -16.88
C LEU A 163 5.55 3.57 -18.33
N ASN A 164 4.86 4.69 -18.55
CA ASN A 164 5.21 5.52 -19.67
C ASN A 164 6.69 5.79 -19.49
N ASN A 165 7.49 5.25 -20.42
CA ASN A 165 8.82 5.73 -20.69
C ASN A 165 8.68 7.23 -20.99
N MET A 166 8.64 8.06 -19.94
CA MET A 166 9.15 9.41 -20.01
C MET A 166 10.66 9.26 -20.14
N THR A 167 11.11 8.82 -21.32
CA THR A 167 12.44 9.17 -21.79
C THR A 167 12.57 10.67 -21.64
N ASN A 168 13.53 11.09 -20.82
CA ASN A 168 13.99 12.45 -20.63
C ASN A 168 13.78 13.28 -21.90
N ALA A 169 12.72 14.10 -21.91
CA ALA A 169 12.64 15.20 -22.86
C ALA A 169 13.61 16.25 -22.34
N THR A 170 14.86 16.10 -22.79
CA THR A 170 15.93 17.07 -22.66
C THR A 170 15.39 18.44 -23.02
N SER A 171 15.53 19.38 -22.11
CA SER A 171 15.39 20.80 -22.35
C SER A 171 16.18 21.21 -23.59
N GLY A 172 15.49 21.69 -24.63
CA GLY A 172 16.14 22.23 -25.82
C GLY A 172 15.18 22.66 -26.91
N SER A 173 15.15 23.97 -27.17
CA SER A 173 14.66 24.67 -28.37
C SER A 173 13.15 24.77 -28.66
N GLU A 174 12.63 25.93 -28.27
CA GLU A 174 11.71 26.87 -28.94
C GLU A 174 11.13 26.53 -30.34
N ASN A 175 9.84 26.89 -30.46
CA ASN A 175 9.12 27.41 -31.64
C ASN A 175 9.00 26.56 -32.92
N SER A 176 7.79 26.08 -33.22
CA SER A 176 6.96 26.69 -34.28
C SER A 176 5.53 26.12 -34.30
N LEU A 177 4.59 27.00 -34.62
CA LEU A 177 3.15 26.76 -34.81
C LEU A 177 2.84 25.99 -36.10
N ARG A 178 1.65 25.34 -36.13
CA ARG A 178 0.86 24.82 -37.29
C ARG A 178 1.35 23.48 -37.87
N ASN A 179 0.51 22.50 -38.24
CA ASN A 179 -0.86 22.54 -38.79
C ASN A 179 -1.59 21.17 -38.62
N ASN A 180 -2.92 21.23 -38.76
CA ASN A 180 -3.91 20.14 -38.90
C ASN A 180 -3.44 18.84 -39.56
N SER A 181 -3.91 17.68 -39.07
CA SER A 181 -4.90 16.83 -39.76
C SER A 181 -5.17 15.51 -39.04
N THR A 182 -6.46 15.15 -39.03
CA THR A 182 -7.08 13.86 -38.76
C THR A 182 -6.28 12.62 -39.18
N ASN A 183 -6.21 11.59 -38.33
CA ASN A 183 -6.82 10.28 -38.65
C ASN A 183 -6.70 9.25 -37.51
N TYR A 184 -7.75 8.44 -37.40
CA TYR A 184 -7.86 7.23 -36.59
C TYR A 184 -7.00 6.08 -37.13
N ASN A 185 -6.79 5.11 -36.24
CA ASN A 185 -6.31 3.73 -36.43
C ASN A 185 -4.83 3.52 -36.74
N THR A 186 -4.18 2.71 -35.88
CA THR A 186 -3.45 1.54 -36.36
C THR A 186 -3.39 0.46 -35.27
N SER A 187 -4.16 -0.59 -35.51
CA SER A 187 -3.90 -1.95 -35.05
C SER A 187 -2.44 -2.32 -35.36
N SER A 188 -1.72 -2.86 -34.38
CA SER A 188 -0.37 -3.38 -34.58
C SER A 188 -0.37 -4.88 -34.36
N TYR A 189 -0.37 -5.61 -35.47
CA TYR A 189 -0.05 -7.02 -35.59
C TYR A 189 1.32 -7.32 -34.98
N ASN A 190 1.42 -8.37 -34.17
CA ASN A 190 2.70 -8.99 -33.82
C ASN A 190 3.17 -9.86 -35.00
N VAL A 191 4.23 -9.43 -35.67
CA VAL A 191 5.00 -10.27 -36.60
C VAL A 191 6.10 -10.97 -35.80
N SER A 192 5.95 -12.28 -35.64
CA SER A 192 7.00 -13.20 -35.19
C SER A 192 8.13 -13.22 -36.21
N ASN A 193 9.37 -12.99 -35.78
CA ASN A 193 10.54 -13.34 -36.56
C ASN A 193 11.39 -14.35 -35.78
N ASN A 194 11.15 -15.63 -36.08
CA ASN A 194 12.13 -16.68 -35.95
C ASN A 194 13.17 -16.49 -37.05
N ASN A 195 14.47 -16.59 -36.72
CA ASN A 195 15.41 -17.16 -37.69
C ASN A 195 16.56 -17.91 -37.01
N SER A 196 16.74 -19.12 -37.51
CA SER A 196 17.68 -20.15 -37.08
C SER A 196 19.03 -20.02 -37.79
N SER A 197 20.08 -20.42 -37.06
CA SER A 197 21.35 -21.05 -37.46
C SER A 197 22.16 -20.50 -38.65
N ASN A 198 23.45 -20.25 -38.38
CA ASN A 198 24.51 -20.77 -39.25
C ASN A 198 25.76 -21.12 -38.42
N ASN A 199 26.17 -22.38 -38.51
CA ASN A 199 27.45 -22.91 -38.02
C ASN A 199 28.53 -22.63 -39.07
N ASN A 200 29.74 -22.25 -38.64
CA ASN A 200 30.97 -22.76 -39.24
C ASN A 200 32.16 -22.68 -38.27
N THR A 201 32.94 -23.75 -38.30
CA THR A 201 34.04 -24.17 -37.44
C THR A 201 35.38 -23.51 -37.79
N SER A 202 36.19 -23.15 -36.79
CA SER A 202 37.64 -23.49 -36.71
C SER A 202 38.32 -22.86 -35.47
N ILE A 203 38.99 -23.68 -34.66
CA ILE A 203 39.97 -23.32 -33.61
C ILE A 203 41.28 -24.03 -34.01
N PRO A 204 42.50 -23.48 -33.76
CA PRO A 204 43.19 -23.82 -32.50
C PRO A 204 44.06 -22.71 -31.86
N ASN A 205 44.04 -22.72 -30.52
CA ASN A 205 45.12 -22.44 -29.56
C ASN A 205 45.65 -21.00 -29.32
N THR A 206 45.39 -20.49 -28.11
CA THR A 206 46.42 -20.20 -27.07
C THR A 206 45.74 -20.00 -25.70
N PRO A 207 46.30 -20.52 -24.59
CA PRO A 207 45.72 -20.36 -23.26
C PRO A 207 46.26 -19.08 -22.61
N ARG A 208 45.38 -18.10 -22.34
CA ARG A 208 45.71 -16.95 -21.50
C ARG A 208 44.75 -16.89 -20.33
N ASN A 209 45.31 -17.13 -19.14
CA ASN A 209 44.71 -17.03 -17.82
C ASN A 209 43.83 -15.79 -17.69
N ASN A 210 42.57 -15.98 -17.30
CA ASN A 210 41.77 -14.95 -16.63
C ASN A 210 41.07 -15.58 -15.43
N LEU A 211 41.47 -15.13 -14.24
CA LEU A 211 40.79 -15.33 -12.97
C LEU A 211 39.28 -15.00 -13.11
N PRO A 212 38.38 -15.68 -12.38
CA PRO A 212 37.03 -15.19 -12.21
C PRO A 212 37.08 -13.87 -11.42
N ASN A 213 36.73 -12.78 -12.10
CA ASN A 213 36.43 -11.50 -11.48
C ASN A 213 35.14 -11.67 -10.66
N ASN A 214 35.29 -11.96 -9.36
CA ASN A 214 34.20 -11.90 -8.40
C ASN A 214 33.77 -10.44 -8.27
N ASN A 215 32.77 -10.03 -9.05
CA ASN A 215 32.02 -8.80 -8.83
C ASN A 215 31.25 -8.93 -7.51
N THR A 216 31.96 -8.64 -6.42
CA THR A 216 31.39 -8.39 -5.10
C THR A 216 30.95 -6.93 -5.09
N THR A 217 29.87 -6.61 -5.80
CA THR A 217 29.35 -5.24 -5.85
C THR A 217 28.13 -5.13 -4.93
N ASN A 218 28.43 -4.77 -3.67
CA ASN A 218 27.61 -3.91 -2.82
C ASN A 218 26.15 -4.32 -2.56
N ASN A 219 25.95 -5.31 -1.68
CA ASN A 219 24.69 -5.50 -0.93
C ASN A 219 24.57 -4.51 0.25
N TYR A 220 24.78 -3.22 0.01
CA TYR A 220 24.48 -2.19 1.00
C TYR A 220 23.65 -1.08 0.37
N LYS A 221 22.47 -0.85 0.99
CA LYS A 221 21.45 0.20 0.77
C LYS A 221 20.22 -0.18 -0.05
N ALA A 222 19.41 -1.11 0.47
CA ALA A 222 17.98 -1.19 0.11
C ALA A 222 17.02 -0.99 1.32
N TYR A 223 17.54 -0.80 2.54
CA TYR A 223 16.71 -0.83 3.75
C TYR A 223 16.08 0.51 4.17
N ASN A 224 16.33 1.62 3.47
CA ASN A 224 15.72 2.92 3.78
C ASN A 224 14.63 3.39 2.80
N ALA A 225 14.34 2.64 1.74
CA ALA A 225 13.28 3.01 0.79
C ALA A 225 11.86 2.58 1.23
N SER A 226 11.75 1.61 2.15
CA SER A 226 10.46 0.96 2.49
C SER A 226 9.52 1.80 3.36
N SER A 227 10.02 2.88 3.98
CA SER A 227 9.17 3.80 4.76
C SER A 227 8.61 4.93 3.89
N ASN A 228 9.30 5.28 2.79
CA ASN A 228 8.85 6.29 1.83
C ASN A 228 7.93 5.72 0.75
N SER A 229 8.00 4.41 0.45
CA SER A 229 7.17 3.79 -0.58
C SER A 229 5.67 3.78 -0.23
N ASN A 230 5.31 3.64 1.05
CA ASN A 230 3.91 3.69 1.50
C ASN A 230 3.35 5.12 1.39
N SER A 231 4.15 6.13 1.77
CA SER A 231 3.79 7.53 1.61
C SER A 231 3.66 7.92 0.13
N TYR A 232 4.52 7.40 -0.74
CA TYR A 232 4.44 7.67 -2.18
C TYR A 232 3.19 7.07 -2.83
N LYS A 233 2.82 5.83 -2.48
CA LYS A 233 1.60 5.18 -3.00
C LYS A 233 0.33 5.91 -2.55
N GLU A 234 0.29 6.36 -1.30
CA GLU A 234 -0.81 7.19 -0.76
C GLU A 234 -0.87 8.57 -1.45
N LEU A 235 0.29 9.21 -1.68
CA LEU A 235 0.38 10.46 -2.42
C LEU A 235 -0.11 10.31 -3.87
N VAL A 236 0.24 9.23 -4.55
CA VAL A 236 -0.23 8.94 -5.91
C VAL A 236 -1.74 8.72 -5.95
N TYR A 237 -2.30 8.01 -4.96
CA TYR A 237 -3.75 7.85 -4.83
C TYR A 237 -4.46 9.18 -4.60
N ASN A 238 -3.98 9.97 -3.63
CA ASN A 238 -4.53 11.29 -3.32
C ASN A 238 -4.41 12.25 -4.52
N TYR A 239 -3.30 12.19 -5.26
CA TYR A 239 -3.11 12.95 -6.50
C TYR A 239 -4.13 12.57 -7.57
N ASN A 240 -4.39 11.28 -7.77
CA ASN A 240 -5.34 10.81 -8.77
C ASN A 240 -6.79 11.16 -8.42
N ILE A 241 -7.16 11.20 -7.13
CA ILE A 241 -8.46 11.72 -6.68
C ILE A 241 -8.55 13.22 -6.98
N LEU A 242 -7.55 13.98 -6.54
CA LEU A 242 -7.52 15.44 -6.72
C LEU A 242 -7.60 15.82 -8.20
N LYS A 243 -6.87 15.09 -9.06
CA LYS A 243 -6.92 15.29 -10.51
C LYS A 243 -8.34 15.10 -11.08
N ARG A 244 -9.04 14.04 -10.68
CA ARG A 244 -10.43 13.81 -11.09
C ARG A 244 -11.38 14.90 -10.61
N ASP A 245 -11.18 15.40 -9.39
CA ASP A 245 -12.05 16.44 -8.83
C ASP A 245 -11.80 17.81 -9.50
N VAL A 246 -10.55 18.12 -9.87
CA VAL A 246 -10.22 19.30 -10.68
C VAL A 246 -10.86 19.22 -12.06
N GLU A 247 -10.83 18.06 -12.72
CA GLU A 247 -11.50 17.86 -14.02
C GLU A 247 -13.03 18.07 -13.91
N LYS A 248 -13.67 17.51 -12.88
CA LYS A 248 -15.10 17.73 -12.61
C LYS A 248 -15.42 19.21 -12.35
N LEU A 249 -14.57 19.90 -11.59
CA LEU A 249 -14.75 21.32 -11.30
C LEU A 249 -14.62 22.17 -12.58
N ASN A 250 -13.66 21.86 -13.43
CA ASN A 250 -13.46 22.55 -14.70
C ASN A 250 -14.67 22.36 -15.64
N ASN A 251 -15.25 21.16 -15.68
CA ASN A 251 -16.46 20.90 -16.44
C ASN A 251 -17.65 21.72 -15.93
N LYS A 252 -17.86 21.77 -14.60
CA LYS A 252 -18.91 22.62 -13.99
C LYS A 252 -18.70 24.11 -14.26
N TYR A 253 -17.45 24.57 -14.23
CA TYR A 253 -17.11 25.95 -14.58
C TYR A 253 -17.49 26.27 -16.04
N ASN A 254 -17.17 25.37 -16.97
CA ASN A 254 -17.52 25.54 -18.38
C ASN A 254 -19.04 25.55 -18.61
N GLU A 255 -19.78 24.66 -17.93
CA GLU A 255 -21.25 24.65 -17.96
C GLU A 255 -21.84 25.98 -17.47
N LEU A 256 -21.34 26.50 -16.35
CA LEU A 256 -21.80 27.77 -15.78
C LEU A 256 -21.46 28.96 -16.71
N SER A 257 -20.25 28.97 -17.28
CA SER A 257 -19.84 29.99 -18.25
C SER A 257 -20.77 30.02 -19.47
N ASN A 258 -21.12 28.85 -20.01
CA ASN A 258 -22.05 28.73 -21.13
C ASN A 258 -23.46 29.21 -20.75
N TYR A 259 -23.93 28.84 -19.56
CA TYR A 259 -25.22 29.28 -19.05
C TYR A 259 -25.29 30.80 -18.91
N VAL A 260 -24.28 31.43 -18.31
CA VAL A 260 -24.19 32.90 -18.17
C VAL A 260 -24.18 33.59 -19.54
N GLY A 261 -23.40 33.06 -20.49
CA GLY A 261 -23.40 33.57 -21.87
C GLY A 261 -24.78 33.50 -22.52
N SER A 262 -25.52 32.40 -22.32
CA SER A 262 -26.89 32.27 -22.84
C SER A 262 -27.87 33.27 -22.21
N MET A 263 -27.74 33.54 -20.90
CA MET A 263 -28.57 34.53 -20.21
C MET A 263 -28.28 35.96 -20.68
N GLN A 264 -27.00 36.30 -20.87
CA GLN A 264 -26.61 37.61 -21.41
C GLN A 264 -27.21 37.84 -22.80
N GLU A 265 -27.20 36.82 -23.66
CA GLU A 265 -27.81 36.88 -24.99
C GLU A 265 -29.34 37.03 -24.92
N GLN A 266 -30.00 36.33 -24.00
CA GLN A 266 -31.45 36.50 -23.77
C GLN A 266 -31.79 37.92 -23.29
N ILE A 267 -31.03 38.46 -22.33
CA ILE A 267 -31.19 39.85 -21.86
C ILE A 267 -30.97 40.84 -23.01
N ARG A 268 -29.95 40.62 -23.85
CA ARG A 268 -29.69 41.47 -25.01
C ARG A 268 -30.88 41.49 -25.97
N ARG A 269 -31.48 40.32 -26.25
CA ARG A 269 -32.68 40.22 -27.10
C ARG A 269 -33.89 40.92 -26.49
N LEU A 270 -34.11 40.78 -25.18
CA LEU A 270 -35.19 41.47 -24.47
C LEU A 270 -35.03 42.99 -24.46
N ARG A 271 -33.81 43.51 -24.51
CA ARG A 271 -33.53 44.96 -24.56
C ARG A 271 -33.66 45.57 -25.96
N LEU A 272 -33.67 44.74 -27.00
CA LEU A 272 -33.74 45.16 -28.41
C LEU A 272 -35.16 45.05 -29.00
N ASN A 273 -36.09 44.42 -28.28
CA ASN A 273 -37.53 44.43 -28.54
C ASN A 273 -38.22 45.46 -27.64
#